data_AF-A0A526Y3L3-F1
#
_entry.id   AF-A0A526Y3L3-F1
#
_cell.length_a   1.000
_cell.length_b   1.000
_cell.length_c   1.000
_cell.angle_alpha   90.00
_cell.angle_beta   90.00
_cell.angle_gamma   90.00
#
_symmetry.space_group_name_H-M   'P 1'
#
loop_
_entity.id
_entity.type
_entity.pdbx_description
1 polymer ?
#
loop_
_entity_poly.entity_id
_entity_poly.type
_entity_poly.pdbx_seq_one_letter_code
_entity_poly.pdbx_strand_id
1 'polypeptide(L)' 'MSFSDIFIRRPVLSTVLALMILLLGFQGIFSLSIRQYPEVEETAITITTAYPGASADLIQGFISAPIA' A
#
# COMPACT_ATOMS: atom_id res chain seq x y z
N MET A 1 -23.40 37.72 -3.69
CA MET A 1 -22.35 37.77 -2.66
C MET A 1 -21.39 36.65 -2.97
N SER A 2 -20.10 36.93 -3.15
CA SER A 2 -19.11 35.91 -3.46
C SER A 2 -18.83 35.07 -2.20
N PHE A 3 -18.56 33.78 -2.37
CA PHE A 3 -18.19 32.90 -1.25
C PHE A 3 -16.92 33.39 -0.53
N SER A 4 -16.00 34.02 -1.28
CA SER A 4 -14.76 34.60 -0.77
C SER A 4 -14.98 35.83 0.12
N ASP A 5 -16.09 36.55 -0.02
CA ASP A 5 -16.37 37.77 0.75
C ASP A 5 -16.45 37.50 2.26
N ILE A 6 -16.91 36.31 2.66
CA ILE A 6 -17.03 35.89 4.07
C ILE A 6 -15.63 35.73 4.71
N PHE A 7 -14.70 35.12 3.97
CA PHE A 7 -13.33 34.88 4.40
C PHE A 7 -12.50 36.17 4.46
N ILE A 8 -12.73 37.10 3.52
CA ILE A 8 -12.07 38.40 3.51
C ILE A 8 -12.57 39.29 4.66
N ARG A 9 -13.89 39.28 4.92
CA ARG A 9 -14.51 40.16 5.91
C ARG A 9 -14.33 39.68 7.35
N ARG A 10 -14.02 38.40 7.56
CA ARG A 10 -13.70 37.82 8.88
C ARG A 10 -12.30 37.17 8.85
N PRO A 11 -11.22 37.96 8.98
CA PRO A 11 -9.85 37.47 8.83
C PRO A 11 -9.48 36.38 9.84
N VAL A 12 -10.07 36.40 11.04
CA VAL A 12 -9.87 35.38 12.07
C VAL A 12 -10.34 33.99 11.63
N LEU A 13 -11.45 33.89 10.88
CA LEU A 13 -11.93 32.59 10.39
C LEU A 13 -10.96 32.00 9.37
N SER A 14 -10.45 32.83 8.48
CA SER A 14 -9.50 32.42 7.44
C SER A 14 -8.19 31.92 8.02
N THR A 15 -7.66 32.61 9.05
CA THR A 15 -6.42 32.19 9.71
C THR A 15 -6.60 30.90 10.52
N VAL A 16 -7.71 30.74 11.23
CA VAL A 16 -8.02 29.50 11.95
C VAL A 16 -8.16 28.32 10.99
N LEU A 17 -8.84 28.51 9.85
CA LEU A 17 -8.99 27.46 8.85
C LEU A 17 -7.64 27.05 8.24
N ALA A 18 -6.78 28.04 7.92
CA ALA A 18 -5.43 27.78 7.43
C ALA A 18 -4.58 27.03 8.46
N LEU A 19 -4.63 27.43 9.73
CA LEU A 19 -3.92 26.74 10.82
C LEU A 19 -4.46 25.32 11.05
N MET A 20 -5.77 25.12 10.93
CA MET A 20 -6.38 23.79 11.05
C MET A 20 -5.88 22.86 9.94
N ILE A 21 -5.80 23.34 8.70
CA ILE A 21 -5.25 22.59 7.58
C ILE A 21 -3.77 22.24 7.83
N LEU A 22 -2.97 23.21 8.32
CA LEU A 22 -1.56 22.97 8.62
C LEU A 22 -1.36 21.95 9.74
N LEU A 23 -2.16 22.00 10.81
CA LEU A 23 -2.07 21.06 11.93
C LEU A 23 -2.44 19.63 11.50
N LEU A 24 -3.51 19.48 10.71
CA LEU A 24 -3.91 18.19 10.17
C LEU A 24 -2.86 17.63 9.18
N GLY A 25 -2.33 18.48 8.31
CA GLY A 25 -1.26 18.10 7.39
C GLY A 25 0.02 17.68 8.12
N PHE A 26 0.40 18.44 9.16
CA PHE A 26 1.55 18.12 10.01
C PHE A 26 1.37 16.76 10.69
N GLN A 27 0.22 16.50 11.31
CA GLN A 27 -0.08 15.21 11.94
C GLN A 27 -0.07 14.06 10.92
N GLY A 28 -0.59 14.30 9.71
CA GLY A 28 -0.57 13.35 8.60
C GLY A 28 0.84 12.89 8.23
N ILE A 29 1.79 13.82 8.14
CA ILE A 29 3.21 13.53 7.82
C ILE A 29 3.82 12.55 8.84
N PHE A 30 3.57 12.71 10.13
CA PHE A 30 4.10 11.80 11.15
C PHE A 30 3.39 10.45 11.18
N SER A 31 2.11 10.41 10.79
CA SER A 31 1.32 9.18 10.78
C SER A 31 1.57 8.28 9.57
N LEU A 32 2.13 8.83 8.50
CA LEU A 32 2.29 8.09 7.25
C LEU A 32 3.44 7.08 7.36
N SER A 33 3.12 5.79 7.17
CA SER A 33 4.14 4.74 7.13
C SER A 33 5.02 4.92 5.90
N ILE A 34 6.30 5.15 6.12
CA ILE A 34 7.30 5.24 5.04
C ILE A 34 7.66 3.81 4.63
N ARG A 35 7.33 3.44 3.40
CA ARG A 35 7.72 2.15 2.80
C ARG A 35 8.70 2.41 1.64
N GLN A 36 9.78 1.62 1.56
CA GLN A 36 10.79 1.77 0.50
C GLN A 36 10.29 1.28 -0.86
N TYR A 37 9.42 0.25 -0.82
CA TYR A 37 8.73 -0.28 -1.98
C TYR A 37 7.24 -0.39 -1.64
N PRO A 38 6.35 -0.23 -2.63
CA PRO A 38 4.95 -0.60 -2.44
C PRO A 38 4.87 -2.09 -2.06
N GLU A 39 3.80 -2.46 -1.36
CA GLU A 39 3.49 -3.87 -1.15
C GLU A 39 3.18 -4.49 -2.52
N VAL A 40 4.16 -5.23 -3.04
CA VAL A 40 3.99 -6.01 -4.27
C VAL A 40 3.54 -7.38 -3.81
N GLU A 41 2.25 -7.66 -3.99
CA GLU A 41 1.74 -9.01 -3.82
C GLU A 41 2.30 -9.88 -4.95
N GLU A 42 3.42 -10.56 -4.69
CA GLU A 42 3.89 -11.61 -5.58
C GLU A 42 2.98 -12.83 -5.42
N THR A 43 2.22 -13.16 -6.47
CA THR A 43 1.34 -14.34 -6.50
C THR A 43 2.19 -15.61 -6.63
N ALA A 44 2.87 -16.01 -5.55
CA ALA A 44 3.64 -17.24 -5.48
C ALA A 44 2.79 -18.37 -4.87
N ILE A 45 2.39 -19.33 -5.71
CA ILE A 45 1.72 -20.55 -5.24
C ILE A 45 2.78 -21.64 -5.08
N THR A 46 3.05 -22.04 -3.83
CA THR A 46 4.00 -23.13 -3.56
C THR A 46 3.26 -24.46 -3.56
N ILE A 47 3.58 -25.34 -4.52
CA ILE A 47 3.03 -26.69 -4.61
C ILE A 47 4.08 -27.68 -4.10
N THR A 48 3.81 -28.33 -2.97
CA THR A 48 4.69 -29.37 -2.41
C THR A 48 4.10 -30.74 -2.67
N THR A 49 4.84 -31.58 -3.39
CA THR A 49 4.45 -32.98 -3.65
C THR A 49 5.58 -33.90 -3.20
N ALA A 50 5.28 -34.90 -2.37
CA ALA A 50 6.26 -35.86 -1.89
C ALA A 50 6.05 -37.23 -2.58
N TYR A 51 7.10 -37.76 -3.20
CA TYR A 51 7.10 -39.10 -3.80
C TYR A 51 8.38 -39.86 -3.38
N PRO A 52 8.34 -40.58 -2.24
CA PRO A 52 9.51 -41.23 -1.67
C PRO A 52 9.96 -42.44 -2.51
N GLY A 53 11.26 -42.56 -2.76
CA GLY A 53 11.86 -43.68 -3.49
C GLY A 53 12.01 -43.46 -5.01
N ALA A 54 11.60 -42.32 -5.54
CA ALA A 54 11.85 -41.97 -6.94
C ALA A 54 13.11 -41.10 -7.12
N SER A 55 13.78 -41.28 -8.27
CA SER A 55 14.87 -40.41 -8.68
C SER A 55 14.36 -39.01 -9.06
N ALA A 56 15.24 -38.01 -8.95
CA ALA A 56 14.92 -36.62 -9.25
C ALA A 56 14.38 -36.43 -10.69
N ASP A 57 14.93 -37.16 -11.67
CA ASP A 57 14.49 -37.11 -13.07
C ASP A 57 13.03 -37.60 -13.25
N LEU A 58 12.62 -38.63 -12.50
CA LEU A 58 11.25 -39.15 -12.56
C LEU A 58 10.25 -38.18 -11.93
N ILE A 59 10.62 -37.55 -10.80
CA ILE A 59 9.78 -36.55 -10.14
C ILE A 59 9.61 -35.32 -11.05
N GLN A 60 10.69 -34.86 -11.70
CA GLN A 60 10.61 -33.74 -12.63
C GLN A 60 9.75 -34.07 -13.86
N GLY A 61 9.91 -35.25 -14.45
CA GLY A 61 9.20 -35.65 -15.67
C GLY A 61 7.71 -35.95 -15.48
N PHE A 62 7.32 -36.55 -14.35
CA PHE A 62 5.94 -37.01 -14.13
C PHE A 62 5.13 -36.15 -13.16
N ILE A 63 5.78 -35.39 -12.28
CA ILE A 63 5.11 -34.60 -11.25
C ILE A 63 5.28 -33.12 -11.56
N SER A 64 6.51 -32.60 -11.67
CA SER A 64 6.72 -31.17 -11.85
C SER A 64 6.35 -30.66 -13.25
N ALA A 65 6.70 -31.39 -14.32
CA ALA A 65 6.42 -30.99 -15.70
C ALA A 65 4.92 -30.85 -16.06
N PRO A 66 4.01 -31.73 -15.61
CA PRO A 66 2.58 -31.56 -15.86
C PRO A 66 1.88 -30.56 -14.93
N ILE A 67 2.50 -30.16 -13.82
CA ILE A 67 1.94 -29.18 -12.87
C ILE A 67 2.33 -27.73 -13.25
N ALA A 68 3.44 -27.56 -13.98
CA ALA A 68 3.98 -26.28 -14.44
C ALA A 68 3.17 -25.63 -15.57
#